data_AF-A0A843GEW9-F1
#
_entry.id   AF-A0A843GEW9-F1
#
_cell.length_a   1.000
_cell.length_b   1.000
_cell.length_c   1.000
_cell.angle_alpha   90.00
_cell.angle_beta   90.00
_cell.angle_gamma   90.00
#
_symmetry.space_group_name_H-M   'P 1'
#
loop_
_entity.id
_entity.type
_entity.pdbx_description
1 polymer ?
#
loop_
_entity_poly.entity_id
_entity_poly.type
_entity_poly.pdbx_seq_one_letter_code
_entity_poly.pdbx_strand_id
1 'polypeptide(L)'
;FIQDFPYIEASFMSDYNMSIKDKPMHWWEFYYLLCGLSQSEMGNSCVLNRIRDLRSLDLNTINDPKEREKLRKAKERFALKKHTKKKKEFTEEELKAMEEYHKLVGD
;
A
#
# COMPACT_ATOMS: atom_id res chain seq x y z
N PHE A 1 2.69 0.64 -3.93
CA PHE A 1 3.14 -0.47 -4.77
C PHE A 1 4.63 -0.76 -4.59
N ILE A 2 5.57 0.09 -5.05
CA ILE A 2 7.02 -0.18 -5.00
C ILE A 2 7.51 -0.59 -3.61
N GLN A 3 7.10 0.12 -2.56
CA GLN A 3 7.53 -0.16 -1.19
C GLN A 3 7.05 -1.51 -0.65
N ASP A 4 5.94 -2.04 -1.16
CA ASP A 4 5.36 -3.30 -0.72
C ASP A 4 5.73 -4.49 -1.63
N PHE A 5 6.32 -4.23 -2.80
CA PHE A 5 6.67 -5.25 -3.77
C PHE A 5 7.50 -6.42 -3.17
N PRO A 6 8.50 -6.20 -2.30
CA PRO A 6 9.24 -7.30 -1.67
C PRO A 6 8.34 -8.21 -0.81
N TYR A 7 7.34 -7.65 -0.13
CA TYR A 7 6.40 -8.43 0.67
C TYR A 7 5.39 -9.17 -0.19
N ILE A 8 4.99 -8.57 -1.32
CA ILE A 8 4.15 -9.24 -2.32
C ILE A 8 4.91 -10.46 -2.87
N GLU A 9 6.15 -10.27 -3.32
CA GLU A 9 7.00 -11.36 -3.84
C GLU A 9 7.19 -12.49 -2.82
N ALA A 10 7.56 -12.15 -1.58
CA ALA A 10 7.74 -13.14 -0.52
C ALA A 10 6.45 -13.89 -0.16
N SER A 11 5.29 -13.22 -0.25
CA SER A 11 3.99 -13.84 0.03
C SER A 11 3.54 -14.77 -1.11
N PHE A 12 3.79 -14.39 -2.36
CA PHE A 12 3.54 -15.27 -3.51
C PHE A 12 4.43 -16.51 -3.46
N MET A 13 5.69 -16.34 -3.05
CA MET A 13 6.59 -17.47 -2.84
C MET A 13 6.13 -18.39 -1.70
N SER A 14 5.69 -17.84 -0.56
CA SER A 14 5.24 -18.66 0.57
C SER A 14 3.94 -19.42 0.29
N ASP A 15 3.00 -18.79 -0.40
CA ASP A 15 1.63 -19.30 -0.53
C ASP A 15 1.44 -20.13 -1.80
N TYR A 16 2.14 -19.76 -2.87
CA TYR A 16 1.98 -20.37 -4.20
C TYR A 16 3.26 -20.99 -4.73
N ASN A 17 4.39 -20.88 -4.01
CA ASN A 17 5.71 -21.33 -4.48
C ASN A 17 6.05 -20.79 -5.88
N MET A 18 5.75 -19.51 -6.09
CA MET A 18 5.78 -18.82 -7.37
C MET A 18 6.52 -17.50 -7.22
N SER A 19 7.41 -17.16 -8.18
CA SER A 19 7.86 -15.78 -8.35
C SER A 19 6.96 -15.05 -9.35
N ILE A 20 6.67 -13.78 -9.06
CA ILE A 20 5.87 -12.91 -9.93
C ILE A 20 6.66 -12.55 -11.20
N LYS A 21 7.98 -12.76 -11.18
CA LYS A 21 8.90 -12.41 -12.27
C LYS A 21 9.11 -13.54 -13.28
N ASP A 22 8.69 -14.77 -12.96
CA ASP A 22 9.00 -15.95 -13.77
C ASP A 22 8.27 -15.94 -15.13
N LYS A 23 7.03 -15.42 -15.17
CA LYS A 23 6.24 -15.34 -16.41
C LYS A 23 5.38 -14.08 -16.46
N PRO A 24 5.10 -13.54 -17.65
CA PRO A 24 4.06 -12.53 -17.81
C PRO A 24 2.71 -13.11 -17.39
N MET A 25 1.99 -12.35 -16.57
CA MET A 25 0.72 -12.73 -15.96
C MET A 25 -0.35 -11.69 -16.32
N HIS A 26 -1.57 -12.14 -16.60
CA HIS A 26 -2.68 -11.22 -16.81
C HIS A 26 -2.99 -10.47 -15.51
N TRP A 27 -3.32 -9.18 -15.58
CA TRP A 27 -3.60 -8.37 -14.40
C TRP A 27 -4.64 -8.99 -13.46
N TRP A 28 -5.72 -9.56 -14.01
CA TRP A 28 -6.73 -10.27 -13.22
C TRP A 28 -6.20 -11.51 -12.50
N GLU A 29 -5.32 -12.30 -13.12
CA GLU A 29 -4.70 -13.47 -12.47
C GLU A 29 -3.85 -13.01 -11.28
N PHE A 30 -3.05 -11.96 -11.46
CA PHE A 30 -2.28 -11.35 -10.37
C PHE A 30 -3.19 -10.85 -9.25
N TYR A 31 -4.28 -10.14 -9.60
CA TYR A 31 -5.23 -9.61 -8.63
C TYR A 31 -5.89 -10.72 -7.82
N TYR A 32 -6.34 -11.80 -8.46
CA TYR A 32 -6.95 -12.93 -7.75
C TYR A 32 -5.97 -13.62 -6.81
N LEU A 33 -4.72 -13.83 -7.22
CA LEU A 33 -3.68 -14.37 -6.34
C LEU A 33 -3.37 -13.41 -5.18
N LEU A 34 -3.30 -12.11 -5.44
CA LEU A 34 -3.05 -11.11 -4.41
C LEU A 34 -4.17 -11.06 -3.35
N CYS A 35 -5.43 -11.24 -3.77
CA CYS A 35 -6.59 -11.31 -2.90
C CYS A 35 -6.72 -12.66 -2.20
N GLY A 36 -6.22 -13.74 -2.80
CA GLY A 36 -6.24 -15.09 -2.26
C GLY A 36 -5.11 -15.43 -1.31
N LEU A 37 -4.23 -14.48 -0.99
CA LEU A 37 -3.11 -14.69 -0.06
C LEU A 37 -3.64 -15.11 1.32
N SER A 38 -2.93 -16.04 1.95
CA SER A 38 -3.24 -16.58 3.26
C SER A 38 -3.42 -15.46 4.28
N GLN A 39 -4.55 -15.51 4.97
CA GLN A 39 -4.90 -14.63 6.06
C GLN A 39 -5.48 -15.49 7.18
N SER A 40 -4.88 -15.43 8.35
CA SER A 40 -5.34 -16.16 9.51
C SER A 40 -5.00 -15.38 10.77
N GLU A 41 -5.99 -15.26 11.66
CA GLU A 41 -5.80 -14.74 13.02
C GLU A 41 -5.20 -15.80 13.95
N MET A 42 -5.29 -17.09 13.59
CA MET A 42 -4.90 -18.24 14.42
C MET A 42 -3.84 -19.15 13.76
N GLY A 43 -3.09 -18.67 12.76
CA GLY A 43 -2.17 -19.54 12.00
C GLY A 43 -1.27 -18.83 10.99
N ASN A 44 -0.81 -19.57 9.97
CA ASN A 44 0.07 -19.08 8.90
C ASN A 44 -0.60 -17.97 8.08
N SER A 45 -0.23 -16.72 8.35
CA SER A 45 -0.55 -15.54 7.54
C SER A 45 0.70 -15.11 6.76
N CYS A 46 0.54 -14.86 5.46
CA CYS A 46 1.64 -14.39 4.63
C CYS A 46 2.23 -13.07 5.16
N VAL A 47 3.45 -12.72 4.74
CA VAL A 47 4.12 -11.50 5.25
C VAL A 47 3.37 -10.22 4.85
N LEU A 48 2.78 -10.19 3.66
CA LEU A 48 2.06 -9.01 3.18
C LEU A 48 0.81 -8.74 4.02
N ASN A 49 0.01 -9.75 4.33
CA ASN A 49 -1.21 -9.58 5.12
C ASN A 49 -0.87 -9.18 6.56
N ARG A 50 0.14 -9.80 7.19
CA ARG A 50 0.64 -9.35 8.52
C ARG A 50 1.00 -7.87 8.56
N ILE A 51 1.65 -7.36 7.51
CA ILE A 51 2.02 -5.93 7.44
C ILE A 51 0.78 -5.05 7.21
N ARG A 52 -0.16 -5.49 6.38
CA ARG A 52 -1.43 -4.78 6.16
C ARG A 52 -2.22 -4.69 7.46
N ASP A 53 -2.34 -5.79 8.19
CA ASP A 53 -3.02 -5.89 9.48
C ASP A 53 -2.36 -4.98 10.52
N LEU A 54 -1.03 -5.00 10.62
CA LEU A 54 -0.29 -4.09 11.51
C LEU A 54 -0.54 -2.61 11.16
N ARG A 55 -0.59 -2.26 9.87
CA ARG A 55 -0.85 -0.88 9.42
C ARG A 55 -2.29 -0.46 9.65
N SER A 56 -3.27 -1.36 9.55
CA SER A 56 -4.69 -1.07 9.79
C SER A 56 -5.09 -1.14 11.27
N LEU A 57 -4.33 -1.84 12.11
CA LEU A 57 -4.62 -2.03 13.53
C LEU A 57 -4.86 -0.71 14.27
N ASP A 58 -5.99 -0.61 14.96
CA ASP A 58 -6.26 0.50 15.88
C ASP A 58 -5.64 0.23 17.24
N LEU A 59 -4.62 1.03 17.59
CA LEU A 59 -3.89 0.91 18.84
C LEU A 59 -4.73 1.23 20.08
N ASN A 60 -5.86 1.95 19.92
CA ASN A 60 -6.76 2.26 21.04
C ASN A 60 -7.50 1.02 21.57
N THR A 61 -7.61 -0.02 20.74
CA THR A 61 -8.22 -1.30 21.15
C THR A 61 -7.30 -2.13 22.06
N ILE A 62 -6.04 -1.73 22.22
CA ILE A 62 -5.03 -2.43 23.02
C ILE A 62 -4.98 -1.84 24.44
N ASN A 63 -5.44 -2.63 25.40
CA ASN A 63 -5.51 -2.24 26.82
C ASN A 63 -4.14 -2.16 27.48
N ASP A 64 -3.22 -3.10 27.19
CA ASP A 64 -1.88 -3.10 27.80
C ASP A 64 -0.99 -2.01 27.21
N PRO A 65 -0.49 -1.05 28.03
CA PRO A 65 0.39 0.00 27.54
C PRO A 65 1.71 -0.50 26.94
N LYS A 66 2.26 -1.62 27.43
CA LYS A 66 3.54 -2.15 26.92
C LYS A 66 3.37 -2.76 25.54
N GLU A 67 2.37 -3.62 25.35
CA GLU A 67 2.04 -4.17 24.03
C GLU A 67 1.64 -3.07 23.05
N ARG A 68 0.86 -2.07 23.48
CA ARG A 68 0.50 -0.92 22.63
C ARG A 68 1.72 -0.17 22.13
N GLU A 69 2.72 0.05 22.99
CA GLU A 69 3.97 0.73 22.63
C GLU A 69 4.83 -0.10 21.67
N LYS A 70 4.89 -1.43 21.84
CA LYS A 70 5.57 -2.32 20.89
C LYS A 70 4.92 -2.25 19.50
N LEU A 71 3.59 -2.33 19.45
CA LEU A 71 2.82 -2.25 18.21
C LEU A 71 2.97 -0.89 17.53
N ARG A 72 3.01 0.21 18.31
CA ARG A 72 3.29 1.56 17.79
C ARG A 72 4.64 1.61 17.06
N LYS A 73 5.71 1.12 17.69
CA LYS A 73 7.05 1.09 17.07
C LYS A 73 7.09 0.21 15.82
N ALA A 74 6.38 -0.92 15.83
CA ALA A 74 6.27 -1.79 14.67
C ALA A 74 5.53 -1.08 13.52
N LYS A 75 4.40 -0.43 13.81
CA LYS A 75 3.62 0.34 12.83
C LYS A 75 4.43 1.48 12.21
N GLU A 76 5.25 2.17 13.00
CA GLU A 76 6.18 3.20 12.52
C GLU A 76 7.26 2.62 11.61
N ARG A 77 7.86 1.50 11.99
CA ARG A 77 8.91 0.82 11.20
C ARG A 77 8.40 0.40 9.82
N PHE A 78 7.17 -0.10 9.75
CA PHE A 78 6.57 -0.58 8.50
C PHE A 78 5.69 0.46 7.80
N ALA A 79 5.66 1.71 8.28
CA ALA A 79 4.88 2.78 7.67
C ALA A 79 5.36 3.08 6.24
N LEU A 80 4.41 3.36 5.35
CA LEU A 80 4.73 3.76 3.98
C LEU A 80 5.35 5.16 3.98
N LYS A 81 6.49 5.30 3.31
CA LYS A 81 7.12 6.61 3.08
C LYS A 81 6.18 7.45 2.23
N LYS A 82 5.81 8.63 2.73
CA LYS A 82 5.09 9.63 1.95
C LYS A 82 6.05 10.19 0.91
N HIS A 83 5.85 9.84 -0.35
CA HIS A 83 6.43 10.63 -1.42
C HIS A 83 5.69 11.97 -1.41
N THR A 84 6.36 13.03 -0.97
CA THR A 84 5.92 14.38 -1.26
C THR A 84 5.94 14.51 -2.78
N LYS A 85 4.80 14.25 -3.43
CA LYS A 85 4.57 14.82 -4.74
C LYS A 85 4.72 16.32 -4.48
N LYS A 86 5.83 16.93 -4.93
CA LYS A 86 5.82 18.37 -5.13
C LYS A 86 4.54 18.61 -5.93
N LYS A 87 3.58 19.37 -5.38
CA LYS A 87 2.50 19.90 -6.22
C LYS A 87 3.24 20.53 -7.39
N LYS A 88 2.89 20.12 -8.62
CA LYS A 88 3.42 20.81 -9.79
C LYS A 88 2.94 22.26 -9.61
N GLU A 89 3.86 23.14 -9.23
CA GLU A 89 3.57 24.57 -9.21
C GLU A 89 3.37 24.93 -10.68
N PHE A 90 2.13 25.26 -11.04
CA PHE A 90 1.84 25.75 -12.38
C PHE A 90 2.52 27.10 -12.54
N THR A 91 3.17 27.28 -13.68
CA THR A 91 3.67 28.60 -14.08
C THR A 91 2.50 29.57 -14.22
N GLU A 92 2.79 30.86 -14.14
CA GLU A 92 1.78 31.92 -14.29
C GLU A 92 1.08 31.87 -15.67
N GLU A 93 1.78 31.37 -16.68
CA GLU A 93 1.26 31.12 -18.02
C GLU A 93 0.28 29.94 -18.06
N GLU A 94 0.62 28.81 -17.42
CA GLU A 94 -0.27 27.65 -17.31
C GLU A 94 -1.56 27.98 -16.54
N LEU A 95 -1.46 28.83 -15.50
CA LEU A 95 -2.63 29.31 -14.74
C LEU A 95 -3.55 30.20 -15.60
N LYS A 96 -2.98 31.14 -16.35
CA LYS A 96 -3.74 32.01 -17.26
C LYS A 96 -4.43 31.21 -18.36
N ALA A 97 -3.74 30.23 -18.94
CA ALA A 97 -4.33 29.36 -19.97
C ALA A 97 -5.49 28.52 -19.43
N MET A 98 -5.40 28.01 -18.18
CA MET A 98 -6.53 27.34 -17.53
C MET A 98 -7.70 28.30 -17.30
N GLU A 99 -7.44 29.50 -16.80
CA GLU A 99 -8.48 30.50 -16.52
C GLU A 99 -9.20 30.96 -17.79
N GLU A 100 -8.47 31.13 -18.88
CA GLU A 100 -9.03 31.45 -20.21
C GLU A 100 -9.89 30.31 -20.76
N TYR A 101 -9.42 29.06 -20.62
CA TYR A 101 -10.21 27.88 -20.97
C TYR A 101 -11.51 27.82 -20.16
N HIS A 102 -11.47 27.99 -18.83
CA HIS A 102 -12.67 27.99 -18.00
C HIS A 102 -13.68 29.06 -18.43
N LYS A 103 -13.22 30.26 -18.80
CA LYS A 103 -14.08 31.33 -19.36
C LYS A 103 -14.71 30.95 -20.70
N LEU A 104 -14.02 30.19 -21.54
CA LEU A 104 -14.52 29.72 -22.84
C LEU A 104 -15.54 28.58 -22.71
N VAL A 105 -15.39 27.70 -21.73
CA VAL A 105 -16.27 26.52 -21.56
C VAL A 105 -17.47 26.81 -20.65
N GLY A 106 -17.48 27.95 -19.94
CA GLY A 106 -18.67 28.48 -19.28
C GLY A 106 -19.08 27.74 -18.01
N ASP A 107 -18.12 27.41 -17.15
CA ASP A 107 -18.35 27.05 -15.73
C ASP A 107 -18.12 28.25 -14.81
#